data_AF-A0A6A4U2N5-F1
#
_entry.id   AF-A0A6A4U2N5-F1
#
_cell.length_a   1.000
_cell.length_b   1.000
_cell.length_c   1.000
_cell.angle_alpha   90.00
_cell.angle_beta   90.00
_cell.angle_gamma   90.00
#
_symmetry.space_group_name_H-M   'P 1'
#
loop_
_entity.id
_entity.type
_entity.pdbx_description
1 polymer ?
#
loop_
_entity_poly.entity_id
_entity_poly.type
_entity_poly.pdbx_seq_one_letter_code
_entity_poly.pdbx_strand_id
1 'polypeptide(L)' 'MDDIRGAASGLDTATSKISARGVQVYYGQNHALKDVDVDILDRA' A
#
# COMPACT_ATOMS: atom_id res chain seq x y z
N MET A 1 28.19 21.71 21.36
CA MET A 1 28.19 20.44 20.60
C MET A 1 26.75 20.09 20.41
N ASP A 2 26.30 20.22 19.16
CA ASP A 2 24.90 20.28 18.76
C ASP A 2 24.12 19.02 19.16
N ASP A 3 22.94 19.28 19.72
CA ASP A 3 22.01 18.33 20.30
C ASP A 3 21.35 17.53 19.15
N ILE A 4 21.64 16.23 19.03
CA ILE A 4 21.14 15.36 17.94
C ILE A 4 19.63 15.04 18.04
N ARG A 5 18.85 15.87 18.74
CA ARG A 5 17.39 15.77 18.86
C ARG A 5 16.67 16.34 17.64
N GLY A 6 17.11 15.94 16.45
CA GLY A 6 16.22 15.87 15.29
C GLY A 6 15.45 14.59 15.39
N ALA A 7 14.42 14.55 16.25
CA ALA A 7 13.47 13.47 16.30
C ALA A 7 13.10 13.05 14.87
N ALA A 8 13.24 11.77 14.56
CA ALA A 8 12.59 11.17 13.39
C ALA A 8 11.09 11.26 13.64
N SER A 9 10.55 12.46 13.43
CA SER A 9 9.15 12.81 13.64
C SER A 9 8.38 12.04 12.59
N GLY A 10 7.65 11.02 13.06
CA GLY A 10 6.60 10.35 12.32
C GLY A 10 6.90 10.16 10.84
N LEU A 11 7.85 9.27 10.52
CA LEU A 11 7.71 8.53 9.28
C LEU A 11 6.45 7.66 9.45
N ASP A 12 5.28 8.27 9.27
CA ASP A 12 4.06 7.57 8.92
C ASP A 12 4.35 6.96 7.55
N THR A 13 5.09 5.84 7.54
CA THR A 13 5.03 4.88 6.46
C THR A 13 3.56 4.56 6.36
N ALA A 14 2.87 5.21 5.41
CA ALA A 14 1.45 5.05 5.18
C ALA A 14 1.23 3.56 4.90
N THR A 15 0.94 2.83 5.98
CA THR A 15 0.96 1.38 5.94
C THR A 15 -0.31 1.01 5.19
N SER A 16 -0.12 0.34 4.07
CA SER A 16 -1.19 -0.17 3.24
C SER A 16 -2.09 -1.01 4.12
N LYS A 17 -3.28 -0.51 4.43
CA LYS A 17 -4.27 -1.22 5.25
C LYS A 17 -4.64 -2.55 4.60
N ILE A 18 -4.70 -2.57 3.27
CA ILE A 18 -4.92 -3.76 2.47
C ILE A 18 -3.94 -3.72 1.30
N SER A 19 -3.17 -4.78 1.10
CA SER A 19 -2.30 -4.95 -0.07
C SER A 19 -2.61 -6.27 -0.76
N ALA A 20 -2.68 -6.25 -2.09
CA ALA A 20 -2.82 -7.44 -2.92
C ALA A 20 -1.92 -7.27 -4.16
N ARG A 21 -1.18 -8.32 -4.53
CA ARG A 21 -0.31 -8.33 -5.71
C ARG A 21 -0.56 -9.56 -6.56
N GLY A 22 -0.39 -9.42 -7.87
CA GLY A 22 -0.59 -10.52 -8.82
C GLY A 22 -2.03 -11.05 -8.82
N VAL A 23 -3.01 -10.18 -8.58
CA VAL A 23 -4.43 -10.57 -8.54
C VAL A 23 -4.93 -10.77 -9.97
N GLN A 24 -5.65 -11.87 -10.18
CA GLN A 24 -6.29 -12.20 -11.46
C GLN A 24 -7.80 -11.95 -11.33
N VAL A 25 -8.35 -11.06 -12.15
CA VAL A 25 -9.76 -10.64 -12.06
C VAL A 25 -10.55 -11.26 -13.20
N TYR A 26 -11.62 -11.98 -12.88
CA TYR A 26 -12.49 -12.65 -13.86
C TYR A 26 -13.91 -12.09 -13.79
N TYR A 27 -14.51 -11.84 -14.95
CA TYR A 27 -15.96 -11.61 -15.09
C TYR A 27 -16.59 -12.85 -15.73
N GLY A 28 -17.25 -13.67 -14.90
CA GLY A 28 -17.75 -14.98 -15.33
C GLY A 28 -16.59 -15.90 -15.71
N GLN A 29 -16.56 -16.39 -16.95
CA GLN A 29 -15.45 -17.20 -17.47
C GLN A 29 -14.36 -16.36 -18.17
N ASN A 30 -14.60 -15.06 -18.39
CA ASN A 30 -13.65 -14.22 -19.10
C ASN A 30 -12.64 -13.58 -18.13
N HIS A 31 -11.36 -13.58 -18.53
CA HIS A 31 -10.30 -12.94 -17.76
C HIS A 31 -10.31 -11.43 -18.05
N ALA A 32 -10.77 -10.65 -17.07
CA ALA A 32 -10.97 -9.22 -17.21
C ALA A 32 -9.65 -8.45 -17.05
N LEU A 33 -8.92 -8.67 -15.96
CA LEU A 33 -7.63 -8.03 -15.71
C LEU A 33 -6.63 -9.04 -15.17
N LYS A 34 -5.40 -8.99 -15.70
CA LYS A 34 -4.27 -9.81 -15.29
C LYS A 34 -3.31 -9.02 -14.42
N ASP A 35 -2.69 -9.71 -13.47
CA ASP A 35 -1.57 -9.19 -12.66
C ASP A 35 -1.85 -7.82 -12.01
N VAL A 36 -3.00 -7.73 -11.34
CA VAL A 36 -3.44 -6.49 -10.70
C VAL A 36 -2.81 -6.35 -9.32
N ASP A 37 -2.24 -5.17 -9.08
CA ASP A 37 -1.73 -4.76 -7.78
C ASP A 37 -2.67 -3.71 -7.18
N VAL A 38 -3.12 -3.95 -5.94
CA VAL A 38 -4.03 -3.07 -5.20
C VAL A 38 -3.40 -2.72 -3.86
N ASP A 39 -3.28 -1.43 -3.61
CA ASP A 39 -2.86 -0.87 -2.34
C ASP A 39 -3.95 0.07 -1.83
N ILE A 40 -4.54 -0.27 -0.69
CA ILE A 40 -5.56 0.54 -0.02
C ILE A 40 -4.93 1.11 1.25
N LEU A 41 -4.67 2.40 1.22
CA LEU A 41 -4.21 3.18 2.37
C LEU A 41 -5.36 3.36 3.36
N ASP A 42 -5.03 3.50 4.64
CA ASP A 42 -6.03 3.83 5.65
C ASP A 42 -6.67 5.21 5.34
N ARG A 43 -7.98 5.32 5.54
CA ARG A 43 -8.68 6.59 5.34
C ARG A 43 -8.52 7.41 6.62
N ALA A 44 -7.60 8.37 6.59
CA ALA A 44 -7.43 9.39 7.62
C ALA A 44 -8.76 10.07 8.00
#